data_AF-A0A0V8Q9Z9-F1
#
_entry.id   AF-A0A0V8Q9Z9-F1
#
_cell.length_a   1.000
_cell.length_b   1.000
_cell.length_c   1.000
_cell.angle_alpha   90.00
_cell.angle_beta   90.00
_cell.angle_gamma   90.00
#
_symmetry.space_group_name_H-M   'P 1'
#
loop_
_entity.id
_entity.type
_entity.pdbx_description
1 polymer ?
#
loop_
_entity_poly.entity_id
_entity_poly.type
_entity_poly.pdbx_seq_one_letter_code
_entity_poly.pdbx_strand_id
1 'polypeptide(L)'
;MEIKDSDIFDDYEEQRDYIDEEWVDREIEIQRKELAEQRKKEWDKKHNIYRDKRGRLNKGALLASKDSCNELGILLRYDSGMSVKEIVNCMECSKSTVYNVLKKHRNKKGKSAILENATDRR
;
A
#
# COMPACT_ATOMS: atom_id res chain seq x y z
N MET A 1 -43.96 54.95 38.33
CA MET A 1 -42.63 54.97 37.71
C MET A 1 -42.64 53.80 36.75
N GLU A 2 -42.93 54.08 35.48
CA GLU A 2 -43.02 53.06 34.43
C GLU A 2 -41.63 52.93 33.81
N ILE A 3 -41.01 51.76 33.98
CA ILE A 3 -39.77 51.40 33.28
C ILE A 3 -40.16 51.17 31.82
N LYS A 4 -39.54 51.91 30.89
CA LYS A 4 -39.79 51.74 29.46
C LYS A 4 -38.84 50.69 28.93
N ASP A 5 -39.28 49.91 27.93
CA ASP A 5 -38.45 48.87 27.29
C ASP A 5 -37.14 49.42 26.67
N SER A 6 -37.06 50.75 26.47
CA SER A 6 -35.84 51.45 26.07
C SER A 6 -34.73 51.44 27.12
N ASP A 7 -35.06 51.15 28.38
CA ASP A 7 -34.15 51.28 29.53
C ASP A 7 -33.50 49.92 29.88
N ILE A 8 -33.73 48.87 29.07
CA ILE A 8 -33.28 47.48 29.29
C ILE A 8 -31.98 47.14 28.55
N PHE A 9 -31.52 47.97 27.61
CA PHE A 9 -30.49 47.61 26.63
C PHE A 9 -29.26 48.52 26.60
N ASP A 10 -28.99 49.31 27.64
CA ASP A 10 -27.85 50.25 27.67
C ASP A 10 -26.55 49.64 28.24
N ASP A 11 -26.60 48.38 28.68
CA ASP A 11 -25.54 47.71 29.43
C ASP A 11 -25.08 46.36 28.84
N TYR A 12 -25.51 46.03 27.61
CA TYR A 12 -24.84 44.99 26.84
C TYR A 12 -23.57 45.54 26.18
N GLU A 13 -22.46 45.51 26.93
CA GLU A 13 -21.12 45.57 26.36
C GLU A 13 -21.01 44.48 25.28
N GLU A 14 -20.84 44.88 24.02
CA GLU A 14 -20.55 44.00 22.90
C GLU A 14 -19.32 43.16 23.26
N GLN A 15 -19.54 41.91 23.69
CA GLN A 15 -18.48 40.94 23.89
C GLN A 15 -17.91 40.63 22.51
N ARG A 16 -16.88 41.38 22.10
CA ARG A 16 -16.10 41.04 20.92
C ARG A 16 -15.40 39.73 21.24
N ASP A 17 -15.75 38.68 20.51
CA ASP A 17 -15.01 37.43 20.50
C ASP A 17 -13.55 37.75 20.17
N TYR A 18 -12.69 37.78 21.19
CA TYR A 18 -11.27 38.04 21.05
C TYR A 18 -10.66 36.83 20.33
N ILE A 19 -10.57 36.93 19.00
CA ILE A 19 -9.80 36.00 18.19
C ILE A 19 -8.34 36.31 18.48
N ASP A 20 -7.72 35.48 19.31
CA ASP A 20 -6.29 35.54 19.58
C ASP A 20 -5.53 35.29 18.27
N GLU A 21 -4.95 36.35 17.68
CA GLU A 21 -4.22 36.29 16.41
C GLU A 21 -3.07 35.27 16.46
N GLU A 22 -2.48 35.01 17.65
CA GLU A 22 -1.44 33.98 17.83
C GLU A 22 -1.97 32.55 17.62
N TRP A 23 -3.26 32.30 17.87
CA TRP A 23 -3.88 31.00 17.60
C TRP A 23 -4.03 30.75 16.11
N VAL A 24 -4.40 31.78 15.35
CA VAL A 24 -4.58 31.70 13.89
C VAL A 24 -3.24 31.41 13.20
N ASP A 25 -2.16 32.08 13.63
CA ASP A 25 -0.82 31.85 13.08
C ASP A 25 -0.31 30.43 13.35
N ARG A 26 -0.57 29.90 14.55
CA ARG A 26 -0.21 28.52 14.93
C ARG A 26 -0.96 27.48 14.11
N GLU A 27 -2.26 27.67 13.90
CA GLU A 27 -3.11 26.79 13.08
C GLU A 27 -2.60 26.75 11.63
N ILE A 28 -2.28 27.92 11.06
CA ILE A 28 -1.73 28.04 9.70
C ILE A 28 -0.38 27.32 9.59
N GLU A 29 0.48 27.42 10.62
CA GLU A 29 1.78 26.75 10.62
C GLU A 29 1.63 25.21 10.68
N ILE A 30 0.70 24.71 11.49
CA ILE A 30 0.38 23.26 11.57
C ILE A 30 -0.09 22.77 10.20
N GLN A 31 -1.04 23.45 9.57
CA GLN A 31 -1.56 23.08 8.25
C GLN A 31 -0.45 23.07 7.19
N ARG A 32 0.45 24.05 7.20
CA ARG A 32 1.60 24.10 6.28
C ARG A 32 2.56 22.93 6.48
N LYS A 33 2.84 22.55 7.73
CA LYS A 33 3.69 21.39 8.07
C LYS A 33 3.05 20.10 7.57
N GLU A 34 1.76 19.90 7.82
CA GLU A 34 1.03 18.72 7.33
C GLU A 34 1.06 18.64 5.79
N LEU A 35 0.81 19.75 5.10
CA LEU A 35 0.84 19.80 3.64
C LEU A 35 2.25 19.53 3.08
N ALA A 36 3.30 19.99 3.77
CA ALA A 36 4.68 19.69 3.41
C ALA A 36 5.03 18.21 3.62
N GLU A 37 4.58 17.60 4.72
CA GLU A 37 4.75 16.16 4.95
C GLU A 37 4.02 15.31 3.93
N GLN A 38 2.78 15.67 3.58
CA GLN A 38 2.01 14.96 2.55
C GLN A 38 2.71 15.03 1.20
N ARG A 39 3.14 16.22 0.76
CA ARG A 39 3.91 16.39 -0.49
C ARG A 39 5.19 15.57 -0.49
N LYS A 40 5.92 15.53 0.64
CA LYS A 40 7.13 14.72 0.77
C LYS A 40 6.82 13.22 0.66
N LYS A 41 5.79 12.73 1.36
CA LYS A 41 5.34 11.33 1.28
C LYS A 41 4.95 10.93 -0.14
N GLU A 42 4.21 11.78 -0.84
CA GLU A 42 3.82 11.53 -2.24
C GLU A 42 5.01 11.52 -3.19
N TRP A 43 5.94 12.46 -3.02
CA TRP A 43 7.17 12.53 -3.80
C TRP A 43 8.06 11.29 -3.58
N ASP A 44 8.26 10.90 -2.31
CA ASP A 44 9.02 9.70 -1.94
C ASP A 44 8.38 8.41 -2.50
N LYS A 45 7.04 8.33 -2.49
CA LYS A 45 6.27 7.23 -3.09
C LYS A 45 6.45 7.19 -4.61
N LYS A 46 6.30 8.32 -5.30
CA LYS A 46 6.45 8.43 -6.77
C LYS A 46 7.88 8.14 -7.22
N HIS A 47 8.87 8.46 -6.39
CA HIS A 47 10.29 8.28 -6.75
C HIS A 47 10.90 7.02 -6.14
N ASN A 48 10.08 6.16 -5.51
CA ASN A 48 10.48 4.88 -4.95
C ASN A 48 11.71 4.99 -4.02
N ILE A 49 11.73 6.04 -3.19
CA ILE A 49 12.82 6.35 -2.25
C ILE A 49 12.67 5.53 -0.97
N TYR A 50 11.50 4.91 -0.76
CA TYR A 50 11.22 4.07 0.40
C TYR A 50 12.21 2.90 0.49
N ARG A 51 12.95 2.86 1.60
CA ARG A 51 13.94 1.83 1.92
C ARG A 51 13.33 0.79 2.87
N ASP A 52 13.81 -0.44 2.76
CA ASP A 52 13.45 -1.49 3.72
C ASP A 52 14.07 -1.21 5.11
N LYS A 53 13.71 -2.02 6.11
CA LYS A 53 14.25 -1.94 7.48
C LYS A 53 15.78 -2.10 7.57
N ARG A 54 16.43 -2.52 6.48
CA ARG A 54 17.88 -2.73 6.35
C ARG A 54 18.51 -1.66 5.43
N GLY A 55 17.77 -0.62 5.04
CA GLY A 55 18.25 0.49 4.22
C GLY A 55 18.34 0.21 2.71
N ARG A 56 17.83 -0.92 2.21
CA ARG A 56 17.89 -1.27 0.78
C ARG A 56 16.79 -0.57 0.00
N LEU A 57 17.14 -0.05 -1.18
CA LEU A 57 16.21 0.62 -2.09
C LEU A 57 15.39 -0.43 -2.86
N ASN A 58 14.06 -0.29 -2.90
CA ASN A 58 13.18 -1.25 -3.60
C ASN A 58 13.32 -1.24 -5.13
N LYS A 59 14.07 -0.29 -5.70
CA LYS A 59 14.33 -0.18 -7.14
C LYS A 59 14.94 -1.46 -7.72
N GLY A 60 15.84 -2.13 -6.98
CA GLY A 60 16.45 -3.39 -7.43
C GLY A 60 15.47 -4.55 -7.51
N ALA A 61 14.50 -4.62 -6.59
CA ALA A 61 13.48 -5.67 -6.59
C ALA A 61 12.44 -5.49 -7.72
N LEU A 62 12.04 -4.24 -7.99
CA LEU A 62 11.17 -3.90 -9.12
C LEU A 62 11.86 -4.12 -10.48
N LEU A 63 13.11 -3.68 -10.64
CA LEU A 63 13.89 -3.91 -11.87
C LEU A 63 14.22 -5.39 -12.10
N ALA A 64 14.37 -6.19 -11.03
CA ALA A 64 14.62 -7.63 -11.11
C ALA A 64 13.36 -8.48 -11.27
N SER A 65 12.17 -7.87 -11.22
CA SER A 65 10.91 -8.53 -11.58
C SER A 65 10.88 -8.69 -13.11
N LYS A 66 11.60 -9.72 -13.59
CA LYS A 66 11.55 -10.14 -14.99
C LYS A 66 10.17 -10.77 -15.22
N ASP A 67 9.25 -10.04 -15.85
CA ASP A 67 7.91 -10.55 -16.21
C ASP A 67 7.96 -11.84 -17.03
N SER A 68 9.08 -12.07 -17.73
CA SER A 68 9.29 -13.27 -18.55
C SER A 68 9.26 -14.58 -17.75
N CYS A 69 9.42 -14.56 -16.42
CA CYS A 69 9.48 -15.76 -15.57
C CYS A 69 8.35 -15.89 -14.54
N ASN A 70 7.12 -15.51 -14.94
CA ASN A 70 5.94 -15.66 -14.10
C ASN A 70 5.59 -17.15 -13.82
N GLU A 71 5.28 -17.47 -12.56
CA GLU A 71 4.88 -18.82 -12.11
C GLU A 71 3.67 -19.36 -12.90
N LEU A 72 2.65 -18.53 -13.16
CA LEU A 72 1.45 -18.95 -13.88
C LEU A 72 1.76 -19.34 -15.33
N GLY A 73 2.64 -18.57 -15.99
CA GLY A 73 3.08 -18.83 -17.35
C GLY A 73 3.88 -20.13 -17.48
N ILE A 74 4.66 -20.48 -16.46
CA ILE A 74 5.39 -21.76 -16.40
C ILE A 74 4.42 -22.93 -16.26
N LEU A 75 3.42 -22.81 -15.37
CA LEU A 75 2.45 -23.87 -15.11
C LEU A 75 1.57 -24.17 -16.32
N LEU A 76 1.03 -23.14 -16.98
CA LEU A 76 0.22 -23.32 -18.19
C LEU A 76 0.97 -24.07 -19.31
N ARG A 77 2.27 -23.79 -19.47
CA ARG A 77 3.10 -24.47 -20.47
C ARG A 77 3.41 -25.91 -20.08
N TYR A 78 3.68 -26.14 -18.81
CA TYR A 78 3.88 -27.50 -18.29
C TYR A 78 2.60 -28.34 -18.43
N ASP A 79 1.45 -27.77 -18.10
CA ASP A 79 0.15 -28.44 -18.18
C ASP A 79 -0.30 -28.69 -19.63
N SER A 80 0.17 -27.89 -20.60
CA SER A 80 0.01 -28.16 -22.04
C SER A 80 0.99 -29.20 -22.60
N GLY A 81 1.85 -29.79 -21.76
CA GLY A 81 2.73 -30.89 -22.14
C GLY A 81 4.12 -30.48 -22.64
N MET A 82 4.49 -29.19 -22.59
CA MET A 82 5.85 -28.78 -22.94
C MET A 82 6.87 -29.32 -21.93
N SER A 83 8.02 -29.74 -22.46
CA SER A 83 9.15 -30.14 -21.65
C SER A 83 9.79 -28.93 -20.93
N VAL A 84 10.47 -29.20 -19.82
CA VAL A 84 11.21 -28.15 -19.06
C VAL A 84 12.22 -27.42 -19.95
N LYS A 85 12.83 -28.11 -20.92
CA LYS A 85 13.79 -27.51 -21.86
C LYS A 85 13.12 -26.50 -22.79
N GLU A 86 11.95 -26.83 -23.32
CA GLU A 86 11.17 -25.94 -24.18
C GLU A 86 10.67 -24.72 -23.39
N ILE A 87 10.20 -24.91 -22.16
CA ILE A 87 9.76 -23.81 -21.29
C ILE A 87 10.90 -22.83 -21.00
N VAL A 88 12.08 -23.36 -20.68
CA VAL A 88 13.30 -22.55 -20.45
C VAL A 88 13.65 -21.73 -21.68
N ASN A 89 13.59 -22.34 -22.87
CA ASN A 89 13.91 -21.66 -24.13
C ASN A 89 12.86 -20.60 -24.49
N CYS A 90 11.57 -20.91 -24.33
CA CYS A 90 10.47 -20.01 -24.70
C CYS A 90 10.32 -18.81 -23.76
N MET A 91 10.64 -18.98 -22.47
CA MET A 91 10.46 -17.94 -21.45
C MET A 91 11.77 -17.25 -21.04
N GLU A 92 12.91 -17.73 -21.58
CA GLU A 92 14.26 -17.28 -21.22
C GLU A 92 14.50 -17.27 -19.70
N CYS A 93 14.00 -18.31 -19.04
CA CYS A 93 14.08 -18.48 -17.61
C CYS A 93 15.18 -19.45 -17.23
N SER A 94 15.79 -19.23 -16.06
CA SER A 94 16.73 -20.20 -15.53
C SER A 94 16.03 -21.54 -15.27
N LYS A 95 16.74 -22.65 -15.51
CA LYS A 95 16.22 -24.00 -15.29
C LYS A 95 15.79 -24.22 -13.83
N SER A 96 16.51 -23.62 -12.88
CA SER A 96 16.19 -23.68 -11.46
C SER A 96 14.88 -22.97 -11.12
N THR A 97 14.58 -21.84 -11.76
CA THR A 97 13.28 -21.15 -11.61
C THR A 97 12.13 -22.08 -11.98
N VAL A 98 12.20 -22.75 -13.13
CA VAL A 98 11.15 -23.66 -13.60
C VAL A 98 10.94 -24.82 -12.62
N TYR A 99 12.01 -25.49 -12.18
CA TYR A 99 11.89 -26.58 -11.20
C TYR A 99 11.33 -26.12 -9.86
N ASN A 100 11.71 -24.93 -9.37
CA ASN A 100 11.21 -24.39 -8.12
C ASN A 100 9.69 -24.16 -8.18
N VAL A 101 9.19 -23.63 -9.29
CA VAL A 101 7.74 -23.42 -9.51
C VAL A 101 7.00 -24.75 -9.57
N LEU A 102 7.50 -25.73 -10.32
CA LEU A 102 6.90 -27.06 -10.41
C LEU A 102 6.87 -27.77 -9.04
N LYS A 103 7.94 -27.66 -8.26
CA LYS A 103 8.02 -28.22 -6.90
C LYS A 103 7.00 -27.55 -5.97
N LYS A 104 6.90 -26.22 -5.98
CA LYS A 104 5.89 -25.48 -5.21
C LYS A 104 4.46 -25.93 -5.58
N HIS A 105 4.19 -26.12 -6.87
CA HIS A 105 2.86 -26.52 -7.35
C HIS A 105 2.48 -27.93 -6.91
N ARG A 106 3.39 -28.90 -6.98
CA ARG A 106 3.16 -30.26 -6.45
C ARG A 106 2.85 -30.24 -4.96
N ASN A 107 3.58 -29.44 -4.19
CA ASN A 107 3.35 -29.30 -2.75
C ASN A 107 1.99 -28.65 -2.43
N LYS A 108 1.50 -27.73 -3.27
CA LYS A 108 0.17 -27.13 -3.12
C LYS A 108 -0.94 -28.16 -3.38
N LYS A 109 -0.85 -28.96 -4.44
CA LYS A 109 -1.81 -30.04 -4.74
C LYS A 109 -1.86 -31.09 -3.62
N GLY A 110 -0.71 -31.44 -3.03
CA GLY A 110 -0.67 -32.36 -1.90
C GLY A 110 -1.36 -31.80 -0.65
N LYS A 111 -1.25 -30.49 -0.38
CA LYS A 111 -1.90 -29.84 0.76
C LYS A 111 -3.41 -29.65 0.56
N SER A 112 -3.87 -29.32 -0.65
CA SER A 112 -5.30 -29.19 -0.94
C SER A 112 -6.00 -30.55 -0.81
N ALA A 113 -5.38 -31.62 -1.31
CA ALA A 113 -5.92 -32.98 -1.17
C ALA A 113 -6.04 -33.43 0.31
N ILE A 114 -5.12 -33.02 1.19
CA ILE A 114 -5.23 -33.34 2.62
C ILE A 114 -6.39 -32.58 3.28
N LEU A 115 -6.63 -31.33 2.89
CA LEU A 115 -7.71 -30.51 3.44
C LEU A 115 -9.10 -30.96 2.98
N GLU A 116 -9.25 -31.31 1.70
CA GLU A 116 -10.53 -31.84 1.17
C GLU A 116 -10.92 -33.18 1.82
N ASN A 117 -9.95 -34.07 2.02
CA ASN A 117 -10.15 -35.34 2.72
C ASN A 117 -10.44 -35.19 4.24
N ALA A 118 -10.17 -34.02 4.82
CA ALA A 118 -10.45 -33.72 6.22
C ALA A 118 -11.85 -33.16 6.43
N THR A 119 -12.43 -32.51 5.41
CA THR A 119 -13.79 -31.94 5.46
C THR A 119 -14.89 -32.96 5.17
N ASP A 120 -14.60 -34.05 4.45
CA ASP A 120 -15.57 -35.07 4.02
C ASP A 120 -15.78 -36.20 5.05
N ARG A 121 -15.17 -36.10 6.25
CA ARG A 121 -15.34 -37.04 7.38
C ARG A 121 -16.15 -36.44 8.54
N ARG A 122 -17.12 -35.58 8.23
CA ARG A 122 -18.06 -35.02 9.21
C ARG A 122 -19.49 -35.37 8.86
#